data_AF-A0A8C3XPD4-F1
#
_entry.id   AF-A0A8C3XPD4-F1
#
_cell.length_a   1.000
_cell.length_b   1.000
_cell.length_c   1.000
_cell.angle_alpha   90.00
_cell.angle_beta   90.00
_cell.angle_gamma   90.00
#
_symmetry.space_group_name_H-M   'P 1'
#
loop_
_entity.id
_entity.type
_entity.pdbx_description
1 polymer ?
#
loop_
_entity_poly.entity_id
_entity_poly.type
_entity_poly.pdbx_seq_one_letter_code
_entity_poly.pdbx_strand_id
1 'polypeptide(L)'
;MGGRSSEGRGRSGEVLALLLECPGSASDDGTVVLTSSGPVRGKHLLAGSSTVTAFLGIPYAKPPVGPLRFKKPVPHKPWRHVLEATSYGNSCPQQVFSGYPGSAMWLPTTPLSEDCLFLNLWVPQPQPPALVPILIWIHGGGFFIGTASLDIYDGRFLAATESVIVASMNYRLGALGFLSLPPAAPGNAGLWDQRLALLWLQKNAAAFGGDPERIMLFGQSTGGASVTFHLLSPGSRHLFARAALQSGVANAPWASLSPKEARERARALGRLMGCGKGSDGAVVDCLKRKDSEEFARHDFTIARNKRLVDFPFLPTVDGDFLPDEPRRLLEAGHIYTKPILTGITANEGSMFLMFGAPGFSLGNDSLIGWEELVEGVRFMVPGLPNLSVQAAALRYGRERKGHRWAMNQAASDYLFLCPMTELAGHLVKAGTPMYVYFFAQRSSGSLWPHWMGAVHTTELLYLFGTLASERGANHTYTEAEVALSRRLMRYWAEFARNKILVIGCPWSKMLAKIRALLSCRAGSSFFATPSCQTKKKKSRPELPEQNKKTKKPRPLKCVNPGMVGMPPLQMCRSKHVLPLLVPGAGPAELFMVGGKVDCMSWVFLWWNPVDLQNMCAKS
;
A
#
# COMPACT_ATOMS: atom_id res chain seq x y z
N MET A 1 105.37 -33.77 -0.88
CA MET A 1 105.49 -34.38 -2.22
C MET A 1 104.25 -33.99 -3.01
N GLY A 2 104.43 -33.33 -4.16
CA GLY A 2 103.45 -33.10 -5.24
C GLY A 2 102.21 -32.27 -4.89
N GLY A 3 101.72 -31.30 -5.65
CA GLY A 3 101.96 -30.85 -7.02
C GLY A 3 100.90 -29.79 -7.33
N ARG A 4 101.26 -28.79 -8.13
CA ARG A 4 100.51 -27.56 -8.42
C ARG A 4 99.34 -27.74 -9.40
N SER A 5 98.51 -26.68 -9.47
CA SER A 5 97.90 -26.03 -10.68
C SER A 5 96.92 -26.84 -11.55
N SER A 6 95.91 -26.30 -12.24
CA SER A 6 95.31 -24.96 -12.39
C SER A 6 94.10 -25.09 -13.35
N GLU A 7 93.20 -24.10 -13.26
CA GLU A 7 92.35 -23.55 -14.35
C GLU A 7 91.22 -24.38 -15.01
N GLY A 8 90.07 -23.71 -15.18
CA GLY A 8 89.03 -24.15 -16.13
C GLY A 8 87.64 -23.56 -15.89
N ARG A 9 87.38 -22.36 -16.41
CA ARG A 9 86.07 -21.67 -16.49
C ARG A 9 84.97 -22.50 -17.17
N GLY A 10 83.72 -22.26 -16.77
CA GLY A 10 82.68 -21.89 -17.75
C GLY A 10 81.31 -22.57 -17.69
N ARG A 11 80.30 -21.71 -17.48
CA ARG A 11 78.88 -21.78 -17.93
C ARG A 11 77.88 -22.58 -17.08
N SER A 12 77.34 -21.84 -16.12
CA SER A 12 75.94 -21.81 -15.70
C SER A 12 74.95 -21.92 -16.87
N GLY A 13 74.17 -23.00 -16.89
CA GLY A 13 72.94 -23.09 -17.65
C GLY A 13 71.76 -22.68 -16.76
N GLU A 14 71.17 -21.53 -17.04
CA GLU A 14 69.90 -21.09 -16.46
C GLU A 14 68.78 -21.99 -17.01
N VAL A 15 68.12 -22.73 -16.13
CA VAL A 15 66.87 -23.41 -16.43
C VAL A 15 65.75 -22.38 -16.25
N LEU A 16 65.22 -21.92 -17.38
CA LEU A 16 64.08 -21.01 -17.47
C LEU A 16 62.83 -21.71 -16.92
N ALA A 17 62.51 -21.48 -15.65
CA ALA A 17 61.23 -21.85 -15.07
C ALA A 17 60.14 -20.94 -15.65
N LEU A 18 59.41 -21.46 -16.64
CA LEU A 18 58.17 -20.86 -17.14
C LEU A 18 57.15 -20.84 -15.99
N LEU A 19 57.06 -19.71 -15.30
CA LEU A 19 55.92 -19.33 -14.48
C LEU A 19 54.73 -19.20 -15.43
N LEU A 20 53.84 -20.20 -15.42
CA LEU A 20 52.49 -20.07 -15.94
C LEU A 20 51.77 -19.02 -15.10
N GLU A 21 51.81 -17.77 -15.59
CA GLU A 21 50.94 -16.71 -15.10
C GLU A 21 49.48 -17.17 -15.28
N CYS A 22 48.81 -17.40 -14.15
CA CYS A 22 47.37 -17.50 -14.12
C CYS A 22 46.79 -16.25 -14.81
N PRO A 23 45.79 -16.37 -15.69
CA PRO A 23 45.11 -15.21 -16.24
C PRO A 23 44.65 -14.34 -15.07
N GLY A 24 45.07 -13.08 -15.08
CA GLY A 24 44.82 -12.14 -14.00
C GLY A 24 43.37 -12.21 -13.52
N SER A 25 43.20 -12.27 -12.21
CA SER A 25 41.91 -12.03 -11.58
C SER A 25 41.33 -10.76 -12.21
N ALA A 26 40.19 -10.88 -12.90
CA ALA A 26 39.36 -9.73 -13.19
C ALA A 26 39.28 -8.92 -11.89
N SER A 27 39.72 -7.65 -11.93
CA SER A 27 39.75 -6.79 -10.76
C SER A 27 38.43 -6.92 -10.03
N ASP A 28 38.46 -7.44 -8.81
CA ASP A 28 37.28 -7.48 -7.96
C ASP A 28 36.97 -6.03 -7.61
N ASP A 29 36.05 -5.42 -8.36
CA ASP A 29 35.54 -4.07 -8.14
C ASP A 29 34.69 -3.97 -6.86
N GLY A 30 34.69 -5.02 -6.03
CA GLY A 30 33.95 -5.12 -4.78
C GLY A 30 32.45 -5.32 -5.00
N THR A 31 32.01 -5.68 -6.21
CA THR A 31 30.59 -5.88 -6.54
C THR A 31 30.12 -7.33 -6.42
N VAL A 32 31.00 -8.28 -6.11
CA VAL A 32 30.63 -9.69 -5.90
C VAL A 32 30.26 -9.93 -4.43
N VAL A 33 29.05 -10.43 -4.19
CA VAL A 33 28.57 -10.82 -2.86
C VAL A 33 28.28 -12.31 -2.85
N LEU A 34 28.83 -13.03 -1.86
CA LEU A 34 28.54 -14.44 -1.64
C LEU A 34 27.24 -14.60 -0.85
N THR A 35 26.21 -15.13 -1.50
CA THR A 35 24.93 -15.44 -0.84
C THR A 35 24.81 -16.94 -0.55
N SER A 36 23.81 -17.31 0.25
CA SER A 36 23.45 -18.72 0.47
C SER A 36 22.92 -19.46 -0.77
N SER A 37 22.59 -18.73 -1.84
CA SER A 37 22.22 -19.31 -3.14
C SER A 37 23.39 -19.37 -4.12
N GLY A 38 24.53 -18.75 -3.80
CA GLY A 38 25.70 -18.64 -4.68
C GLY A 38 26.18 -17.19 -4.81
N PRO A 39 27.33 -16.97 -5.48
CA PRO A 39 27.87 -15.63 -5.68
C PRO A 39 27.04 -14.83 -6.69
N VAL A 40 26.83 -13.54 -6.42
CA VAL A 40 26.13 -12.59 -7.30
C VAL A 40 27.00 -11.37 -7.55
N ARG A 41 27.08 -10.90 -8.80
CA ARG A 41 27.78 -9.66 -9.17
C ARG A 41 26.76 -8.55 -9.46
N GLY A 42 26.89 -7.43 -8.76
CA GLY A 42 26.07 -6.24 -8.99
C GLY A 42 26.73 -5.27 -9.97
N LYS A 43 26.18 -4.05 -10.05
CA LYS A 43 26.80 -2.92 -10.75
C LYS A 43 26.73 -1.65 -9.92
N HIS A 44 27.70 -0.75 -10.09
CA HIS A 44 27.61 0.57 -9.51
C HIS A 44 26.59 1.44 -10.25
N LEU A 45 25.79 2.20 -9.51
CA LEU A 45 24.85 3.18 -10.04
C LEU A 45 25.03 4.52 -9.33
N LEU A 46 25.00 5.61 -10.10
CA LEU A 46 24.97 6.96 -9.56
C LEU A 46 23.56 7.28 -9.04
N ALA A 47 23.53 7.93 -7.87
CA ALA A 47 22.35 8.46 -7.19
C ALA A 47 22.65 9.92 -6.79
N GLY A 48 22.56 10.84 -7.75
CA GLY A 48 23.05 12.20 -7.59
C GLY A 48 24.58 12.24 -7.51
N SER A 49 25.14 12.83 -6.45
CA SER A 49 26.58 12.83 -6.19
C SER A 49 27.08 11.58 -5.44
N SER A 50 26.18 10.68 -5.05
CA SER A 50 26.48 9.45 -4.32
C SER A 50 26.42 8.22 -5.23
N THR A 51 26.94 7.09 -4.77
CA THR A 51 26.94 5.82 -5.51
C THR A 51 26.27 4.73 -4.67
N VAL A 52 25.63 3.77 -5.35
CA VAL A 52 25.16 2.51 -4.75
C VAL A 52 25.68 1.34 -5.56
N THR A 53 25.77 0.16 -4.95
CA THR A 53 25.86 -1.11 -5.68
C THR A 53 24.47 -1.69 -5.82
N ALA A 54 24.00 -1.85 -7.05
CA ALA A 54 22.71 -2.44 -7.37
C ALA A 54 22.88 -3.91 -7.80
N PHE A 55 22.07 -4.78 -7.22
CA PHE A 55 21.94 -6.18 -7.59
C PHE A 55 20.51 -6.39 -8.10
N LEU A 56 20.35 -6.53 -9.41
CA LEU A 56 19.07 -6.57 -10.09
C LEU A 56 18.84 -7.96 -10.68
N GLY A 57 17.60 -8.46 -10.59
CA GLY A 57 17.24 -9.72 -11.24
C GLY A 57 17.77 -10.99 -10.55
N ILE A 58 17.90 -11.02 -9.22
CA ILE A 58 18.31 -12.24 -8.51
C ILE A 58 17.11 -13.20 -8.40
N PRO A 59 17.20 -14.44 -8.90
CA PRO A 59 16.11 -15.42 -8.80
C PRO A 59 16.03 -15.97 -7.38
N TYR A 60 14.87 -15.80 -6.72
CA TYR A 60 14.63 -16.36 -5.38
C TYR A 60 13.81 -17.66 -5.41
N ALA A 61 13.17 -17.96 -6.54
CA ALA A 61 12.36 -19.14 -6.75
C ALA A 61 12.63 -19.79 -8.12
N LYS A 62 12.22 -21.04 -8.27
CA LYS A 62 12.12 -21.68 -9.59
C LYS A 62 11.04 -20.99 -10.43
N PRO A 63 11.21 -20.96 -11.77
CA PRO A 63 10.16 -20.50 -12.66
C PRO A 63 8.83 -21.26 -12.39
N PRO A 64 7.72 -20.56 -12.07
CA PRO A 64 6.44 -21.18 -11.73
C PRO A 64 5.65 -21.65 -12.97
N VAL A 65 6.34 -22.31 -13.91
CA VAL A 65 5.80 -22.77 -15.21
C VAL A 65 5.28 -24.20 -15.14
N GLY A 66 4.40 -24.55 -16.08
CA GLY A 66 3.91 -25.93 -16.28
C GLY A 66 3.34 -26.53 -14.98
N PRO A 67 3.89 -27.64 -14.44
CA PRO A 67 3.38 -28.27 -13.21
C PRO A 67 3.45 -27.40 -11.95
N LEU A 68 4.27 -26.33 -11.95
CA LEU A 68 4.41 -25.39 -10.84
C LEU A 68 3.43 -24.22 -10.92
N ARG A 69 2.73 -24.04 -12.05
CA ARG A 69 1.71 -23.00 -12.20
C ARG A 69 0.62 -23.16 -11.14
N PHE A 70 0.19 -22.04 -10.55
CA PHE A 70 -0.77 -21.93 -9.43
C PHE A 70 -0.34 -22.53 -8.08
N LYS A 71 0.81 -23.21 -8.01
CA LYS A 71 1.33 -23.79 -6.75
C LYS A 71 2.14 -22.77 -5.96
N LYS A 72 2.38 -23.07 -4.67
CA LYS A 72 3.37 -22.37 -3.87
C LYS A 72 4.73 -22.36 -4.59
N PRO A 73 5.50 -21.27 -4.51
CA PRO A 73 6.81 -21.20 -5.13
C PRO A 73 7.77 -22.21 -4.50
N VAL A 74 8.74 -22.63 -5.29
CA VAL A 74 9.80 -23.54 -4.85
C VAL A 74 11.10 -22.73 -4.83
N PRO A 75 11.90 -22.76 -3.74
CA PRO A 75 13.18 -22.07 -3.68
C PRO A 75 14.07 -22.40 -4.89
N HIS A 76 14.79 -21.39 -5.40
CA HIS A 76 15.78 -21.61 -6.45
C HIS A 76 16.91 -22.53 -5.93
N LYS A 77 17.46 -23.38 -6.80
CA LYS A 77 18.60 -24.22 -6.41
C LYS A 77 19.86 -23.35 -6.29
N PRO A 78 20.77 -23.63 -5.35
CA PRO A 78 22.04 -22.91 -5.31
C PRO A 78 22.83 -23.10 -6.62
N TRP A 79 23.53 -22.04 -7.03
CA TRP A 79 24.45 -22.01 -8.18
C TRP A 79 25.89 -21.86 -7.69
N ARG A 80 26.85 -22.23 -8.55
CA ARG A 80 28.30 -22.16 -8.25
C ARG A 80 29.04 -21.06 -9.01
N HIS A 81 28.56 -20.70 -10.20
CA HIS A 81 29.13 -19.62 -11.01
C HIS A 81 28.69 -18.26 -10.46
N VAL A 82 29.44 -17.20 -10.75
CA VAL A 82 29.00 -15.83 -10.42
C VAL A 82 27.79 -15.49 -11.30
N LEU A 83 26.65 -15.20 -10.67
CA LEU A 83 25.46 -14.75 -11.37
C LEU A 83 25.54 -13.24 -11.63
N GLU A 84 25.43 -12.83 -12.89
CA GLU A 84 25.37 -11.43 -13.29
C GLU A 84 24.01 -10.81 -12.95
N ALA A 85 23.94 -10.11 -11.81
CA ALA A 85 22.75 -9.43 -11.30
C ALA A 85 22.80 -7.93 -11.64
N THR A 86 22.97 -7.61 -12.92
CA THR A 86 23.20 -6.23 -13.40
C THR A 86 21.99 -5.64 -14.15
N SER A 87 20.95 -6.43 -14.40
CA SER A 87 19.72 -6.01 -15.10
C SER A 87 18.49 -6.58 -14.41
N TYR A 88 17.35 -5.87 -14.48
CA TYR A 88 16.10 -6.36 -13.92
C TYR A 88 15.67 -7.67 -14.59
N GLY A 89 15.07 -8.56 -13.80
CA GLY A 89 14.39 -9.74 -14.31
C GLY A 89 13.08 -9.40 -15.03
N ASN A 90 12.46 -10.41 -15.63
CA ASN A 90 11.19 -10.26 -16.33
C ASN A 90 10.07 -9.84 -15.37
N SER A 91 9.12 -9.06 -15.90
CA SER A 91 7.88 -8.72 -15.21
C SER A 91 6.90 -9.90 -15.31
N CYS A 92 6.09 -10.12 -14.27
CA CYS A 92 5.09 -11.19 -14.31
C CYS A 92 4.00 -10.90 -15.36
N PRO A 93 3.36 -11.93 -15.96
CA PRO A 93 2.32 -11.73 -16.95
C PRO A 93 1.17 -10.94 -16.37
N GLN A 94 0.79 -9.88 -17.06
CA GLN A 94 -0.19 -8.91 -16.59
C GLN A 94 -0.77 -8.14 -17.77
N GLN A 95 -1.91 -7.48 -17.56
CA GLN A 95 -2.48 -6.63 -18.58
C GLN A 95 -1.68 -5.33 -18.72
N VAL A 96 -1.45 -4.89 -19.95
CA VAL A 96 -0.84 -3.58 -20.22
C VAL A 96 -1.95 -2.53 -20.19
N PHE A 97 -2.04 -1.78 -19.10
CA PHE A 97 -3.06 -0.76 -18.91
C PHE A 97 -2.55 0.61 -19.36
N SER A 98 -2.79 0.95 -20.63
CA SER A 98 -2.34 2.19 -21.28
C SER A 98 -3.50 3.08 -21.72
N GLY A 99 -3.22 4.31 -22.16
CA GLY A 99 -4.20 5.17 -22.83
C GLY A 99 -4.80 6.29 -21.98
N TYR A 100 -4.22 6.56 -20.80
CA TYR A 100 -4.54 7.73 -19.99
C TYR A 100 -3.27 8.52 -19.62
N PRO A 101 -3.38 9.84 -19.32
CA PRO A 101 -2.24 10.66 -18.90
C PRO A 101 -1.54 10.06 -17.67
N GLY A 102 -0.21 9.93 -17.73
CA GLY A 102 0.58 9.33 -16.65
C GLY A 102 0.60 7.79 -16.63
N SER A 103 -0.13 7.10 -17.51
CA SER A 103 -0.11 5.63 -17.60
C SER A 103 1.28 5.06 -17.88
N ALA A 104 2.12 5.77 -18.64
CA ALA A 104 3.47 5.35 -19.02
C ALA A 104 4.37 5.01 -17.82
N MET A 105 4.19 5.67 -16.68
CA MET A 105 4.96 5.43 -15.46
C MET A 105 4.64 4.08 -14.80
N TRP A 106 3.48 3.49 -15.13
CA TRP A 106 2.99 2.23 -14.57
C TRP A 106 3.12 1.06 -15.53
N LEU A 107 3.66 1.29 -16.74
CA LEU A 107 3.84 0.24 -17.73
C LEU A 107 5.07 -0.62 -17.40
N PRO A 108 4.97 -1.96 -17.52
CA PRO A 108 6.13 -2.83 -17.37
C PRO A 108 7.29 -2.42 -18.28
N THR A 109 8.49 -2.33 -17.71
CA THR A 109 9.72 -1.92 -18.39
C THR A 109 10.58 -3.10 -18.88
N THR A 110 10.18 -4.33 -18.53
CA THR A 110 10.86 -5.58 -18.91
C THR A 110 9.87 -6.55 -19.57
N PRO A 111 10.35 -7.56 -20.33
CA PRO A 111 9.47 -8.55 -20.96
C PRO A 111 8.53 -9.22 -19.95
N LEU A 112 7.32 -9.56 -20.40
CA LEU A 112 6.35 -10.32 -19.63
C LEU A 112 6.67 -11.82 -19.73
N SER A 113 6.85 -12.49 -18.60
CA SER A 113 7.15 -13.94 -18.57
C SER A 113 6.66 -14.56 -17.27
N GLU A 114 6.22 -15.82 -17.31
CA GLU A 114 5.94 -16.59 -16.07
C GLU A 114 7.20 -16.82 -15.24
N ASP A 115 8.37 -16.87 -15.87
CA ASP A 115 9.65 -16.80 -15.18
C ASP A 115 9.93 -15.34 -14.78
N CYS A 116 9.33 -14.92 -13.67
CA CYS A 116 9.36 -13.54 -13.15
C CYS A 116 9.74 -13.42 -11.67
N LEU A 117 10.05 -14.51 -10.97
CA LEU A 117 10.27 -14.52 -9.51
C LEU A 117 11.69 -14.06 -9.14
N PHE A 118 11.93 -12.78 -9.39
CA PHE A 118 13.19 -12.09 -9.14
C PHE A 118 13.05 -11.02 -8.06
N LEU A 119 14.17 -10.74 -7.38
CA LEU A 119 14.30 -9.63 -6.44
C LEU A 119 15.49 -8.73 -6.79
N ASN A 120 15.47 -7.53 -6.25
CA ASN A 120 16.47 -6.49 -6.49
C ASN A 120 16.93 -5.90 -5.16
N LEU A 121 18.18 -5.46 -5.07
CA LEU A 121 18.75 -4.75 -3.93
C LEU A 121 19.57 -3.53 -4.38
N TRP A 122 19.53 -2.47 -3.57
CA TRP A 122 20.42 -1.30 -3.68
C TRP A 122 21.14 -1.13 -2.35
N VAL A 123 22.46 -1.22 -2.40
CA VAL A 123 23.34 -1.16 -1.23
C VAL A 123 24.14 0.15 -1.28
N PRO A 124 24.14 0.98 -0.22
CA PRO A 124 24.84 2.26 -0.22
C PRO A 124 26.36 2.09 -0.32
N GLN A 125 27.04 3.03 -0.99
CA GLN A 125 28.50 3.09 -1.08
C GLN A 125 29.05 4.44 -0.57
N PRO A 126 30.16 4.45 0.22
CA PRO A 126 30.81 3.27 0.80
C PRO A 126 29.87 2.54 1.76
N GLN A 127 29.99 1.22 1.85
CA GLN A 127 29.19 0.45 2.81
C GLN A 127 29.50 0.93 4.24
N PRO A 128 28.47 1.23 5.04
CA PRO A 128 28.67 1.59 6.44
C PRO A 128 29.35 0.44 7.21
N PRO A 129 30.21 0.74 8.20
CA PRO A 129 30.91 -0.30 8.97
C PRO A 129 29.96 -1.10 9.88
N ALA A 130 28.83 -0.51 10.26
CA ALA A 130 27.78 -1.18 11.01
C ALA A 130 26.68 -1.66 10.06
N LEU A 131 26.04 -2.79 10.39
CA LEU A 131 24.88 -3.27 9.64
C LEU A 131 23.78 -2.20 9.61
N VAL A 132 23.09 -2.08 8.47
CA VAL A 132 22.03 -1.07 8.26
C VAL A 132 20.65 -1.72 8.13
N PRO A 133 19.55 -0.96 8.37
CA PRO A 133 18.21 -1.47 8.11
C PRO A 133 17.98 -1.85 6.64
N ILE A 134 17.11 -2.83 6.43
CA ILE A 134 16.66 -3.26 5.10
C ILE A 134 15.19 -2.88 4.92
N LEU A 135 14.91 -2.02 3.96
CA LEU A 135 13.55 -1.61 3.59
C LEU A 135 13.13 -2.45 2.38
N ILE A 136 12.13 -3.32 2.55
CA ILE A 136 11.66 -4.25 1.52
C ILE A 136 10.33 -3.76 0.95
N TRP A 137 10.37 -3.36 -0.32
CA TRP A 137 9.24 -2.86 -1.09
C TRP A 137 8.40 -3.98 -1.67
N ILE A 138 7.09 -3.92 -1.42
CA ILE A 138 6.07 -4.75 -2.09
C ILE A 138 5.21 -3.81 -2.95
N HIS A 139 5.27 -3.98 -4.27
CA HIS A 139 4.53 -3.10 -5.19
C HIS A 139 3.01 -3.35 -5.13
N GLY A 140 2.25 -2.29 -5.43
CA GLY A 140 0.80 -2.34 -5.62
C GLY A 140 0.40 -2.78 -7.03
N GLY A 141 -0.81 -2.39 -7.45
CA GLY A 141 -1.36 -2.72 -8.78
C GLY A 141 -2.56 -3.67 -8.78
N GLY A 142 -3.40 -3.62 -7.73
CA GLY A 142 -4.65 -4.38 -7.68
C GLY A 142 -4.48 -5.91 -7.64
N PHE A 143 -3.26 -6.41 -7.39
CA PHE A 143 -2.87 -7.81 -7.55
C PHE A 143 -2.94 -8.33 -9.00
N PHE A 144 -3.16 -7.51 -10.02
CA PHE A 144 -3.25 -7.92 -11.43
C PHE A 144 -2.24 -7.22 -12.35
N ILE A 145 -1.65 -6.10 -11.92
CA ILE A 145 -0.54 -5.38 -12.56
C ILE A 145 0.53 -5.00 -11.53
N GLY A 146 1.66 -4.47 -12.01
CA GLY A 146 2.78 -4.00 -11.23
C GLY A 146 4.05 -4.81 -11.48
N THR A 147 5.19 -4.18 -11.25
CA THR A 147 6.51 -4.82 -11.31
C THR A 147 7.50 -4.05 -10.44
N ALA A 148 8.49 -4.76 -9.89
CA ALA A 148 9.57 -4.16 -9.13
C ALA A 148 10.57 -3.36 -9.98
N SER A 149 10.48 -3.44 -11.31
CA SER A 149 11.37 -2.77 -12.26
C SER A 149 10.91 -1.39 -12.73
N LEU A 150 9.79 -0.86 -12.21
CA LEU A 150 9.32 0.47 -12.58
C LEU A 150 10.29 1.57 -12.09
N ASP A 151 10.53 2.58 -12.92
CA ASP A 151 11.44 3.70 -12.62
C ASP A 151 11.07 4.41 -11.30
N ILE A 152 9.77 4.52 -11.00
CA ILE A 152 9.28 5.15 -9.77
C ILE A 152 9.71 4.39 -8.49
N TYR A 153 10.06 3.11 -8.59
CA TYR A 153 10.50 2.27 -7.47
C TYR A 153 12.02 2.09 -7.40
N ASP A 154 12.79 2.87 -8.17
CA ASP A 154 14.24 2.79 -8.14
C ASP A 154 14.78 3.16 -6.74
N GLY A 155 15.26 2.15 -6.02
CA GLY A 155 15.71 2.28 -4.64
C GLY A 155 17.02 3.05 -4.46
N ARG A 156 17.71 3.43 -5.54
CA ARG A 156 19.07 4.00 -5.44
C ARG A 156 19.15 5.28 -4.63
N PHE A 157 18.16 6.18 -4.76
CA PHE A 157 18.23 7.49 -4.10
C PHE A 157 17.91 7.38 -2.62
N LEU A 158 16.92 6.56 -2.26
CA LEU A 158 16.61 6.25 -0.86
C LEU A 158 17.78 5.53 -0.19
N ALA A 159 18.37 4.53 -0.86
CA ALA A 159 19.52 3.80 -0.33
C ALA A 159 20.73 4.71 -0.10
N ALA A 160 21.09 5.53 -1.09
CA ALA A 160 22.23 6.44 -1.00
C ALA A 160 22.02 7.55 0.03
N THR A 161 20.88 8.27 -0.05
CA THR A 161 20.61 9.46 0.77
C THR A 161 20.52 9.10 2.25
N GLU A 162 19.93 7.95 2.56
CA GLU A 162 19.69 7.53 3.94
C GLU A 162 20.62 6.43 4.43
N SER A 163 21.59 5.97 3.62
CA SER A 163 22.49 4.89 4.04
C SER A 163 21.72 3.67 4.60
N VAL A 164 20.74 3.21 3.82
CA VAL A 164 19.93 2.01 4.11
C VAL A 164 19.98 1.08 2.91
N ILE A 165 19.69 -0.21 3.12
CA ILE A 165 19.48 -1.12 1.99
C ILE A 165 18.02 -1.04 1.59
N VAL A 166 17.77 -0.86 0.29
CA VAL A 166 16.43 -0.99 -0.28
C VAL A 166 16.39 -2.29 -1.06
N ALA A 167 15.33 -3.05 -0.90
CA ALA A 167 15.07 -4.26 -1.68
C ALA A 167 13.66 -4.23 -2.26
N SER A 168 13.44 -4.88 -3.39
CA SER A 168 12.13 -5.05 -4.01
C SER A 168 12.00 -6.44 -4.61
N MET A 169 10.77 -6.95 -4.74
CA MET A 169 10.53 -8.24 -5.40
C MET A 169 9.34 -8.19 -6.34
N ASN A 170 9.41 -9.02 -7.39
CA ASN A 170 8.24 -9.42 -8.15
C ASN A 170 7.51 -10.55 -7.43
N TYR A 171 6.19 -10.63 -7.61
CA TYR A 171 5.34 -11.73 -7.19
C TYR A 171 4.26 -11.99 -8.26
N ARG A 172 3.75 -13.22 -8.36
CA ARG A 172 2.73 -13.54 -9.38
C ARG A 172 1.45 -12.75 -9.18
N LEU A 173 0.84 -12.36 -10.30
CA LEU A 173 -0.34 -11.51 -10.38
C LEU A 173 -1.53 -12.24 -11.03
N GLY A 174 -2.71 -11.65 -10.94
CA GLY A 174 -3.94 -12.10 -11.60
C GLY A 174 -4.29 -13.54 -11.24
N ALA A 175 -4.88 -14.26 -12.20
CA ALA A 175 -5.17 -15.68 -12.04
C ALA A 175 -3.91 -16.51 -11.73
N LEU A 176 -2.75 -16.16 -12.30
CA LEU A 176 -1.51 -16.91 -12.10
C LEU A 176 -1.01 -16.85 -10.64
N GLY A 177 -1.30 -15.76 -9.95
CA GLY A 177 -0.95 -15.54 -8.53
C GLY A 177 -2.05 -15.89 -7.53
N PHE A 178 -3.33 -15.81 -7.91
CA PHE A 178 -4.42 -15.79 -6.93
C PHE A 178 -5.63 -16.68 -7.29
N LEU A 179 -5.56 -17.51 -8.33
CA LEU A 179 -6.60 -18.50 -8.62
C LEU A 179 -6.73 -19.52 -7.48
N SER A 180 -7.97 -19.73 -7.01
CA SER A 180 -8.27 -20.66 -5.91
C SER A 180 -9.31 -21.71 -6.33
N LEU A 181 -8.83 -22.95 -6.47
CA LEU A 181 -9.56 -24.21 -6.67
C LEU A 181 -8.81 -25.32 -5.91
N PRO A 182 -8.88 -25.35 -4.57
CA PRO A 182 -8.11 -26.29 -3.76
C PRO A 182 -8.55 -27.74 -3.99
N PRO A 183 -7.64 -28.73 -3.81
CA PRO A 183 -6.24 -28.56 -3.46
C PRO A 183 -5.32 -28.26 -4.66
N ALA A 184 -5.83 -28.38 -5.90
CA ALA A 184 -5.02 -28.31 -7.12
C ALA A 184 -4.42 -26.91 -7.39
N ALA A 185 -5.16 -25.86 -7.01
CA ALA A 185 -4.70 -24.47 -6.94
C ALA A 185 -5.17 -23.88 -5.60
N PRO A 186 -4.33 -23.85 -4.56
CA PRO A 186 -4.77 -23.47 -3.21
C PRO A 186 -5.16 -21.98 -3.09
N GLY A 187 -4.76 -21.13 -4.03
CA GLY A 187 -4.84 -19.68 -3.90
C GLY A 187 -3.58 -19.09 -3.23
N ASN A 188 -3.54 -17.76 -3.15
CA ASN A 188 -2.49 -17.00 -2.48
C ASN A 188 -1.05 -17.24 -2.99
N ALA A 189 -0.84 -17.82 -4.17
CA ALA A 189 0.48 -18.12 -4.70
C ALA A 189 1.39 -16.88 -4.76
N GLY A 190 0.83 -15.71 -5.11
CA GLY A 190 1.54 -14.43 -5.06
C GLY A 190 1.97 -14.01 -3.65
N LEU A 191 1.17 -14.26 -2.60
CA LEU A 191 1.60 -14.01 -1.21
C LEU A 191 2.71 -14.98 -0.76
N TRP A 192 2.65 -16.23 -1.24
CA TRP A 192 3.71 -17.20 -1.00
C TRP A 192 5.02 -16.83 -1.71
N ASP A 193 4.94 -16.22 -2.90
CA ASP A 193 6.09 -15.64 -3.61
C ASP A 193 6.75 -14.55 -2.77
N GLN A 194 5.96 -13.59 -2.29
CA GLN A 194 6.44 -12.55 -1.38
C GLN A 194 7.10 -13.16 -0.14
N ARG A 195 6.46 -14.13 0.53
CA ARG A 195 7.05 -14.81 1.72
C ARG A 195 8.39 -15.46 1.41
N LEU A 196 8.54 -16.13 0.26
CA LEU A 196 9.78 -16.77 -0.12
C LEU A 196 10.91 -15.76 -0.40
N ALA A 197 10.58 -14.62 -1.03
CA ALA A 197 11.52 -13.51 -1.18
C ALA A 197 11.95 -12.94 0.17
N LEU A 198 11.03 -12.79 1.13
CA LEU A 198 11.35 -12.34 2.49
C LEU A 198 12.29 -13.31 3.21
N LEU A 199 12.07 -14.62 3.10
CA LEU A 199 12.96 -15.64 3.65
C LEU A 199 14.36 -15.56 3.02
N TRP A 200 14.43 -15.36 1.71
CA TRP A 200 15.70 -15.19 1.01
C TRP A 200 16.43 -13.93 1.50
N LEU A 201 15.74 -12.78 1.60
CA LEU A 201 16.33 -11.52 2.05
C LEU A 201 16.81 -11.60 3.50
N GLN A 202 16.01 -12.20 4.40
CA GLN A 202 16.41 -12.41 5.80
C GLN A 202 17.70 -13.25 5.89
N LYS A 203 17.76 -14.35 5.14
CA LYS A 203 18.91 -15.27 5.17
C LYS A 203 20.20 -14.65 4.62
N ASN A 204 20.08 -13.73 3.67
CA ASN A 204 21.24 -13.13 2.98
C ASN A 204 21.52 -11.68 3.41
N ALA A 205 20.73 -11.11 4.34
CA ALA A 205 20.82 -9.73 4.82
C ALA A 205 22.26 -9.29 5.14
N ALA A 206 22.93 -10.05 6.00
CA ALA A 206 24.28 -9.72 6.49
C ALA A 206 25.33 -9.72 5.36
N ALA A 207 25.17 -10.54 4.33
CA ALA A 207 26.10 -10.59 3.20
C ALA A 207 26.13 -9.28 2.39
N PHE A 208 25.03 -8.53 2.41
CA PHE A 208 24.90 -7.23 1.76
C PHE A 208 25.16 -6.04 2.72
N GLY A 209 25.59 -6.29 3.96
CA GLY A 209 25.75 -5.26 5.00
C GLY A 209 24.45 -4.87 5.70
N GLY A 210 23.39 -5.68 5.56
CA GLY A 210 22.09 -5.44 6.15
C GLY A 210 21.86 -6.19 7.46
N ASP A 211 21.03 -5.63 8.32
CA ASP A 211 20.67 -6.22 9.61
C ASP A 211 19.34 -7.03 9.50
N PRO A 212 19.36 -8.36 9.67
CA PRO A 212 18.15 -9.18 9.60
C PRO A 212 17.13 -8.88 10.71
N GLU A 213 17.55 -8.25 11.82
CA GLU A 213 16.66 -7.83 12.91
C GLU A 213 16.04 -6.45 12.66
N ARG A 214 16.55 -5.69 11.69
CA ARG A 214 16.02 -4.37 11.28
C ARG A 214 15.47 -4.38 9.86
N ILE A 215 14.72 -5.42 9.54
CA ILE A 215 13.91 -5.49 8.31
C ILE A 215 12.60 -4.73 8.51
N MET A 216 12.30 -3.82 7.60
CA MET A 216 11.02 -3.13 7.48
C MET A 216 10.34 -3.51 6.17
N LEU A 217 9.11 -4.00 6.23
CA LEU A 217 8.28 -4.14 5.03
C LEU A 217 7.56 -2.83 4.76
N PHE A 218 7.48 -2.44 3.51
CA PHE A 218 6.65 -1.31 3.10
C PHE A 218 6.03 -1.57 1.74
N GLY A 219 4.82 -1.06 1.55
CA GLY A 219 4.08 -1.28 0.33
C GLY A 219 2.93 -0.31 0.20
N GLN A 220 2.52 -0.07 -1.04
CA GLN A 220 1.44 0.85 -1.37
C GLN A 220 0.25 0.13 -2.01
N SER A 221 -0.98 0.55 -1.69
CA SER A 221 -2.21 -0.06 -2.21
C SER A 221 -2.29 -1.56 -1.85
N THR A 222 -2.51 -2.43 -2.83
CA THR A 222 -2.38 -3.91 -2.65
C THR A 222 -1.02 -4.36 -2.11
N GLY A 223 0.05 -3.58 -2.29
CA GLY A 223 1.32 -3.79 -1.61
C GLY A 223 1.23 -3.51 -0.11
N GLY A 224 0.54 -2.45 0.31
CA GLY A 224 0.23 -2.16 1.72
C GLY A 224 -0.70 -3.21 2.33
N ALA A 225 -1.69 -3.69 1.56
CA ALA A 225 -2.50 -4.83 1.94
C ALA A 225 -1.67 -6.10 2.10
N SER A 226 -0.69 -6.35 1.22
CA SER A 226 0.26 -7.47 1.30
C SER A 226 1.09 -7.42 2.58
N VAL A 227 1.61 -6.24 2.95
CA VAL A 227 2.30 -6.06 4.24
C VAL A 227 1.37 -6.42 5.40
N THR A 228 0.09 -6.03 5.33
CA THR A 228 -0.90 -6.41 6.34
C THR A 228 -1.20 -7.91 6.34
N PHE A 229 -1.26 -8.58 5.20
CA PHE A 229 -1.38 -10.04 5.13
C PHE A 229 -0.18 -10.74 5.77
N HIS A 230 1.03 -10.21 5.59
CA HIS A 230 2.22 -10.74 6.28
C HIS A 230 2.22 -10.48 7.78
N LEU A 231 1.62 -9.38 8.26
CA LEU A 231 1.40 -9.13 9.70
C LEU A 231 0.43 -10.16 10.30
N LEU A 232 -0.64 -10.49 9.58
CA LEU A 232 -1.69 -11.43 10.02
C LEU A 232 -1.29 -12.90 9.86
N SER A 233 -0.36 -13.19 8.95
CA SER A 233 0.12 -14.55 8.68
C SER A 233 1.10 -15.04 9.75
N PRO A 234 0.82 -16.19 10.42
CA PRO A 234 1.73 -16.77 11.40
C PRO A 234 3.12 -17.09 10.85
N GLY A 235 3.18 -17.53 9.59
CA GLY A 235 4.43 -17.91 8.92
C GLY A 235 5.24 -16.75 8.35
N SER A 236 4.76 -15.50 8.45
CA SER A 236 5.47 -14.31 7.92
C SER A 236 5.80 -13.25 8.96
N ARG A 237 4.97 -13.10 10.00
CA ARG A 237 5.10 -12.04 11.01
C ARG A 237 6.45 -11.93 11.74
N HIS A 238 7.25 -13.00 11.74
CA HIS A 238 8.57 -13.04 12.37
C HIS A 238 9.70 -12.62 11.43
N LEU A 239 9.44 -12.46 10.13
CA LEU A 239 10.46 -12.17 9.10
C LEU A 239 10.84 -10.69 9.01
N PHE A 240 10.16 -9.82 9.75
CA PHE A 240 10.39 -8.38 9.73
C PHE A 240 10.07 -7.76 11.08
N ALA A 241 10.69 -6.63 11.39
CA ALA A 241 10.55 -5.92 12.66
C ALA A 241 9.55 -4.76 12.60
N ARG A 242 9.34 -4.15 11.42
CA ARG A 242 8.46 -2.98 11.22
C ARG A 242 7.68 -3.07 9.93
N ALA A 243 6.57 -2.38 9.87
CA ALA A 243 5.75 -2.30 8.66
C ALA A 243 5.29 -0.86 8.38
N ALA A 244 5.34 -0.46 7.10
CA ALA A 244 4.75 0.77 6.60
C ALA A 244 3.64 0.45 5.59
N LEU A 245 2.42 0.93 5.88
CA LEU A 245 1.17 0.63 5.17
C LEU A 245 0.70 1.88 4.43
N GLN A 246 1.01 1.99 3.13
CA GLN A 246 0.70 3.19 2.35
C GLN A 246 -0.59 2.96 1.57
N SER A 247 -1.65 3.70 1.90
CA SER A 247 -2.91 3.69 1.15
C SER A 247 -3.50 2.28 0.90
N GLY A 248 -3.36 1.36 1.85
CA GLY A 248 -3.84 -0.01 1.67
C GLY A 248 -3.63 -0.93 2.86
N VAL A 249 -4.65 -1.72 3.18
CA VAL A 249 -4.71 -2.63 4.34
C VAL A 249 -5.54 -3.87 4.01
N ALA A 250 -5.29 -4.99 4.70
CA ALA A 250 -5.93 -6.28 4.40
C ALA A 250 -7.46 -6.31 4.65
N ASN A 251 -8.00 -5.45 5.53
CA ASN A 251 -9.43 -5.35 5.82
C ASN A 251 -10.19 -4.39 4.88
N ALA A 252 -9.52 -3.82 3.87
CA ALA A 252 -10.16 -3.03 2.84
C ALA A 252 -11.08 -3.91 1.96
N PRO A 253 -12.23 -3.37 1.48
CA PRO A 253 -13.23 -4.16 0.76
C PRO A 253 -12.76 -4.75 -0.58
N TRP A 254 -11.65 -4.25 -1.12
CA TRP A 254 -11.03 -4.69 -2.37
C TRP A 254 -9.80 -5.58 -2.17
N ALA A 255 -9.39 -5.87 -0.93
CA ALA A 255 -8.13 -6.54 -0.64
C ALA A 255 -8.21 -8.08 -0.65
N SER A 256 -9.39 -8.67 -0.45
CA SER A 256 -9.57 -10.12 -0.37
C SER A 256 -10.95 -10.57 -0.88
N LEU A 257 -11.08 -11.87 -1.17
CA LEU A 257 -12.33 -12.52 -1.54
C LEU A 257 -12.67 -13.67 -0.60
N SER A 258 -13.96 -13.88 -0.37
CA SER A 258 -14.43 -15.11 0.28
C SER A 258 -14.03 -16.33 -0.55
N PRO A 259 -13.78 -17.50 0.08
CA PRO A 259 -13.44 -18.73 -0.65
C PRO A 259 -14.49 -19.13 -1.69
N LYS A 260 -15.77 -18.85 -1.40
CA LYS A 260 -16.88 -19.08 -2.32
C LYS A 260 -16.74 -18.22 -3.59
N GLU A 261 -16.53 -16.92 -3.43
CA GLU A 261 -16.40 -16.00 -4.55
C GLU A 261 -15.13 -16.28 -5.37
N ALA A 262 -14.01 -16.59 -4.71
CA ALA A 262 -12.77 -16.97 -5.36
C ALA A 262 -12.94 -18.22 -6.26
N ARG A 263 -13.62 -19.26 -5.75
CA ARG A 263 -13.98 -20.47 -6.51
C ARG A 263 -14.89 -20.16 -7.70
N GLU A 264 -15.91 -19.33 -7.51
CA GLU A 264 -16.84 -18.94 -8.58
C GLU A 264 -16.13 -18.21 -9.73
N ARG A 265 -15.23 -17.27 -9.39
CA ARG A 265 -14.40 -16.53 -10.33
C ARG A 265 -13.42 -17.43 -11.08
N ALA A 266 -12.74 -18.33 -10.36
CA ALA A 266 -11.85 -19.32 -10.98
C ALA A 266 -12.59 -20.24 -11.96
N ARG A 267 -13.80 -20.72 -11.62
CA ARG A 267 -14.61 -21.52 -12.55
C ARG A 267 -15.16 -20.70 -13.71
N ALA A 268 -15.46 -19.42 -13.51
CA ALA A 268 -15.86 -18.52 -14.60
C ALA A 268 -14.73 -18.35 -15.62
N LEU A 269 -13.51 -18.09 -15.16
CA LEU A 269 -12.33 -18.06 -16.02
C LEU A 269 -12.13 -19.40 -16.73
N GLY A 270 -12.24 -20.51 -16.00
CA GLY A 270 -12.21 -21.86 -16.58
C GLY A 270 -13.18 -22.01 -17.75
N ARG A 271 -14.43 -21.55 -17.61
CA ARG A 271 -15.42 -21.58 -18.72
C ARG A 271 -14.99 -20.71 -19.91
N LEU A 272 -14.52 -19.49 -19.66
CA LEU A 272 -14.08 -18.56 -20.71
C LEU A 272 -12.91 -19.12 -21.52
N MET A 273 -11.99 -19.81 -20.86
CA MET A 273 -10.84 -20.44 -21.51
C MET A 273 -11.13 -21.84 -22.06
N GLY A 274 -12.39 -22.29 -22.10
CA GLY A 274 -12.74 -23.63 -22.59
C GLY A 274 -12.35 -24.79 -21.66
N CYS A 275 -12.00 -24.49 -20.41
CA CYS A 275 -11.62 -25.42 -19.35
C CYS A 275 -12.72 -25.64 -18.29
N GLY A 276 -13.98 -25.26 -18.56
CA GLY A 276 -15.04 -25.21 -17.54
C GLY A 276 -15.66 -26.54 -17.12
N LYS A 277 -15.30 -27.67 -17.75
CA LYS A 277 -15.91 -28.99 -17.54
C LYS A 277 -15.19 -29.77 -16.43
N GLY A 278 -15.94 -30.58 -15.68
CA GLY A 278 -15.40 -31.53 -14.71
C GLY A 278 -15.13 -30.97 -13.31
N SER A 279 -14.34 -31.73 -12.54
CA SER A 279 -13.92 -31.39 -11.18
C SER A 279 -12.99 -30.17 -11.16
N ASP A 280 -12.79 -29.57 -10.00
CA ASP A 280 -11.85 -28.44 -9.85
C ASP A 280 -10.43 -28.80 -10.31
N GLY A 281 -9.99 -30.02 -9.98
CA GLY A 281 -8.70 -30.53 -10.45
C GLY A 281 -8.62 -30.57 -11.97
N ALA A 282 -9.67 -31.07 -12.64
CA ALA A 282 -9.73 -31.11 -14.10
C ALA A 282 -9.69 -29.70 -14.73
N VAL A 283 -10.38 -28.73 -14.12
CA VAL A 283 -10.32 -27.32 -14.54
C VAL A 283 -8.89 -26.79 -14.42
N VAL A 284 -8.23 -26.98 -13.27
CA VAL A 284 -6.85 -26.52 -13.03
C VAL A 284 -5.88 -27.19 -14.00
N ASP A 285 -5.99 -28.50 -14.23
CA ASP A 285 -5.10 -29.22 -15.14
C ASP A 285 -5.27 -28.76 -16.60
N CYS A 286 -6.50 -28.41 -17.00
CA CYS A 286 -6.74 -27.76 -18.28
C CYS A 286 -6.09 -26.37 -18.36
N LEU A 287 -6.26 -25.54 -17.32
CA LEU A 287 -5.68 -24.19 -17.26
C LEU A 287 -4.14 -24.21 -17.28
N LYS A 288 -3.48 -25.22 -16.71
CA LYS A 288 -2.01 -25.37 -16.80
C LYS A 288 -1.47 -25.50 -18.22
N ARG A 289 -2.31 -25.88 -19.18
CA ARG A 289 -1.94 -26.03 -20.61
C ARG A 289 -2.23 -24.77 -21.43
N LYS A 290 -2.81 -23.73 -20.83
CA LYS A 290 -3.12 -22.48 -21.51
C LYS A 290 -1.91 -21.56 -21.62
N ASP A 291 -1.96 -20.66 -22.58
CA ASP A 291 -0.97 -19.60 -22.71
C ASP A 291 -1.08 -18.63 -21.52
N SER A 292 0.05 -18.16 -21.00
CA SER A 292 0.07 -17.23 -19.86
C SER A 292 -0.57 -15.87 -20.16
N GLU A 293 -0.50 -15.40 -21.41
CA GLU A 293 -1.07 -14.13 -21.82
C GLU A 293 -2.61 -14.17 -21.86
N GLU A 294 -3.21 -15.33 -22.12
CA GLU A 294 -4.67 -15.47 -22.14
C GLU A 294 -5.30 -15.15 -20.78
N PHE A 295 -4.60 -15.43 -19.67
CA PHE A 295 -5.09 -15.13 -18.33
C PHE A 295 -5.31 -13.62 -18.15
N ALA A 296 -4.28 -12.82 -18.42
CA ALA A 296 -4.36 -11.37 -18.29
C ALA A 296 -5.45 -10.74 -19.19
N ARG A 297 -5.72 -11.32 -20.38
CA ARG A 297 -6.79 -10.86 -21.27
C ARG A 297 -8.19 -11.11 -20.70
N HIS A 298 -8.38 -12.19 -19.95
CA HIS A 298 -9.68 -12.59 -19.42
C HIS A 298 -9.93 -12.17 -17.97
N ASP A 299 -8.90 -11.76 -17.23
CA ASP A 299 -9.00 -11.40 -15.81
C ASP A 299 -10.16 -10.41 -15.53
N PHE A 300 -10.32 -9.32 -16.27
CA PHE A 300 -11.43 -8.37 -16.01
C PHE A 300 -12.80 -8.81 -16.52
N THR A 301 -12.87 -9.79 -17.41
CA THR A 301 -14.17 -10.27 -17.92
C THR A 301 -14.97 -11.04 -16.88
N ILE A 302 -14.32 -11.49 -15.79
CA ILE A 302 -14.94 -12.23 -14.70
C ILE A 302 -15.41 -11.35 -13.53
N ALA A 303 -15.12 -10.04 -13.53
CA ALA A 303 -15.59 -9.13 -12.49
C ALA A 303 -17.12 -8.96 -12.60
N ARG A 304 -17.87 -9.67 -11.75
CA ARG A 304 -19.34 -9.78 -11.87
C ARG A 304 -20.08 -8.60 -11.28
N ASN A 305 -19.51 -7.95 -10.26
CA ASN A 305 -20.27 -7.08 -9.36
C ASN A 305 -20.21 -5.60 -9.74
N LYS A 306 -19.51 -5.22 -10.83
CA LYS A 306 -19.37 -3.84 -11.33
C LYS A 306 -19.33 -2.83 -10.16
N ARG A 307 -18.48 -3.07 -9.17
CA ARG A 307 -18.21 -2.09 -8.11
C ARG A 307 -17.01 -1.25 -8.51
N LEU A 308 -16.95 -0.04 -7.97
CA LEU A 308 -15.92 0.95 -8.33
C LEU A 308 -14.48 0.39 -8.29
N VAL A 309 -14.16 -0.46 -7.31
CA VAL A 309 -12.89 -1.19 -7.25
C VAL A 309 -13.19 -2.69 -7.09
N ASP A 310 -13.19 -3.43 -8.21
CA ASP A 310 -13.44 -4.88 -8.27
C ASP A 310 -12.28 -5.61 -8.97
N PHE A 311 -11.20 -5.90 -8.24
CA PHE A 311 -10.08 -6.65 -8.78
C PHE A 311 -10.45 -8.13 -8.95
N PRO A 312 -10.05 -8.79 -10.05
CA PRO A 312 -10.63 -10.08 -10.45
C PRO A 312 -10.16 -11.26 -9.61
N PHE A 313 -8.86 -11.35 -9.34
CA PHE A 313 -8.27 -12.39 -8.51
C PHE A 313 -7.52 -11.73 -7.34
N LEU A 314 -7.81 -12.19 -6.14
CA LEU A 314 -7.37 -11.57 -4.88
C LEU A 314 -7.00 -12.66 -3.87
N PRO A 315 -6.24 -12.30 -2.82
CA PRO A 315 -6.06 -13.15 -1.66
C PRO A 315 -7.38 -13.70 -1.09
N THR A 316 -7.35 -14.93 -0.58
CA THR A 316 -8.51 -15.59 0.03
C THR A 316 -8.10 -16.38 1.27
N VAL A 317 -9.04 -16.67 2.16
CA VAL A 317 -8.79 -17.51 3.34
C VAL A 317 -8.54 -18.95 2.90
N ASP A 318 -7.31 -19.43 3.12
CA ASP A 318 -6.86 -20.77 2.74
C ASP A 318 -6.62 -21.68 3.95
N GLY A 319 -6.73 -21.16 5.17
CA GLY A 319 -6.47 -21.90 6.41
C GLY A 319 -4.98 -22.14 6.69
N ASP A 320 -4.08 -21.58 5.87
CA ASP A 320 -2.63 -21.81 5.94
C ASP A 320 -1.86 -20.49 5.91
N PHE A 321 -1.89 -19.75 4.80
CA PHE A 321 -1.34 -18.39 4.78
C PHE A 321 -2.22 -17.46 5.62
N LEU A 322 -3.52 -17.49 5.35
CA LEU A 322 -4.55 -16.72 6.05
C LEU A 322 -5.46 -17.71 6.79
N PRO A 323 -5.32 -17.82 8.13
CA PRO A 323 -6.10 -18.77 8.91
C PRO A 323 -7.59 -18.41 9.02
N ASP A 324 -7.93 -17.12 8.90
CA ASP A 324 -9.31 -16.62 8.88
C ASP A 324 -9.36 -15.27 8.13
N GLU A 325 -10.56 -14.73 7.95
CA GLU A 325 -10.81 -13.43 7.32
C GLU A 325 -10.07 -12.32 8.07
N PRO A 326 -9.42 -11.36 7.38
CA PRO A 326 -8.62 -10.31 8.02
C PRO A 326 -9.36 -9.57 9.14
N ARG A 327 -10.63 -9.18 8.93
CA ARG A 327 -11.43 -8.49 9.96
C ARG A 327 -11.60 -9.35 11.22
N ARG A 328 -11.85 -10.65 11.09
CA ARG A 328 -11.98 -11.56 12.23
C ARG A 328 -10.67 -11.73 12.98
N LEU A 329 -9.55 -11.81 12.26
CA LEU A 329 -8.22 -11.85 12.88
C LEU A 329 -7.93 -10.58 13.69
N LEU A 330 -8.35 -9.41 13.19
CA LEU A 330 -8.23 -8.14 13.89
C LEU A 330 -9.14 -8.07 15.14
N GLU A 331 -10.38 -8.54 15.02
CA GLU A 331 -11.35 -8.62 16.12
C GLU A 331 -10.91 -9.57 17.23
N ALA A 332 -10.33 -10.72 16.86
CA ALA A 332 -9.80 -11.70 17.81
C ALA A 332 -8.57 -11.18 18.58
N GLY A 333 -7.97 -10.06 18.18
CA GLY A 333 -6.79 -9.50 18.83
C GLY A 333 -5.52 -10.35 18.64
N HIS A 334 -5.52 -11.31 17.72
CA HIS A 334 -4.37 -12.15 17.38
C HIS A 334 -3.32 -11.41 16.53
N ILE A 335 -2.99 -10.18 16.91
CA ILE A 335 -2.06 -9.33 16.17
C ILE A 335 -0.78 -9.15 16.98
N TYR A 336 0.35 -9.43 16.35
CA TYR A 336 1.66 -9.23 16.96
C TYR A 336 1.99 -7.74 16.93
N THR A 337 2.26 -7.18 18.10
CA THR A 337 2.56 -5.76 18.25
C THR A 337 3.95 -5.46 17.70
N LYS A 338 4.01 -4.70 16.60
CA LYS A 338 5.25 -4.17 16.02
C LYS A 338 5.00 -2.74 15.56
N PRO A 339 5.97 -1.82 15.64
CA PRO A 339 5.75 -0.45 15.20
C PRO A 339 5.23 -0.40 13.75
N ILE A 340 4.16 0.36 13.52
CA ILE A 340 3.54 0.54 12.21
C ILE A 340 3.54 2.02 11.82
N LEU A 341 3.98 2.32 10.61
CA LEU A 341 3.73 3.59 9.92
C LEU A 341 2.58 3.38 8.94
N THR A 342 1.60 4.27 8.88
CA THR A 342 0.47 4.14 7.96
C THR A 342 0.00 5.50 7.48
N GLY A 343 -0.59 5.58 6.30
CA GLY A 343 -1.14 6.86 5.84
C GLY A 343 -1.75 6.81 4.46
N ILE A 344 -2.48 7.87 4.13
CA ILE A 344 -3.19 8.03 2.86
C ILE A 344 -2.76 9.31 2.15
N THR A 345 -3.09 9.41 0.87
CA THR A 345 -3.05 10.66 0.12
C THR A 345 -4.34 11.47 0.33
N ALA A 346 -4.31 12.76 -0.01
CA ALA A 346 -5.45 13.64 0.24
C ALA A 346 -6.67 13.34 -0.65
N ASN A 347 -6.46 12.72 -1.82
CA ASN A 347 -7.48 12.44 -2.80
C ASN A 347 -7.38 10.99 -3.30
N GLU A 348 -7.42 10.03 -2.37
CA GLU A 348 -7.34 8.59 -2.68
C GLU A 348 -8.35 8.15 -3.74
N GLY A 349 -9.60 8.58 -3.61
CA GLY A 349 -10.70 8.15 -4.46
C GLY A 349 -10.63 8.68 -5.89
N SER A 350 -9.96 9.81 -6.14
CA SER A 350 -10.10 10.56 -7.39
C SER A 350 -9.62 9.75 -8.60
N MET A 351 -8.51 9.02 -8.43
CA MET A 351 -7.97 8.10 -9.44
C MET A 351 -8.93 6.96 -9.76
N PHE A 352 -9.74 6.49 -8.81
CA PHE A 352 -10.63 5.34 -9.06
C PHE A 352 -11.94 5.75 -9.73
N LEU A 353 -12.39 6.99 -9.53
CA LEU A 353 -13.65 7.48 -10.08
C LEU A 353 -13.69 7.47 -11.62
N MET A 354 -12.56 7.71 -12.27
CA MET A 354 -12.47 7.63 -13.73
C MET A 354 -12.62 6.21 -14.30
N PHE A 355 -12.52 5.16 -13.47
CA PHE A 355 -12.68 3.77 -13.89
C PHE A 355 -14.15 3.29 -13.83
N GLY A 356 -15.08 4.18 -14.20
CA GLY A 356 -16.49 3.84 -14.42
C GLY A 356 -17.48 4.50 -13.47
N ALA A 357 -17.08 5.39 -12.58
CA ALA A 357 -18.06 6.15 -11.79
C ALA A 357 -18.90 7.07 -12.70
N PRO A 358 -20.22 7.16 -12.47
CA PRO A 358 -21.10 8.01 -13.28
C PRO A 358 -20.65 9.48 -13.30
N GLY A 359 -20.55 10.06 -14.50
CA GLY A 359 -20.18 11.47 -14.68
C GLY A 359 -18.69 11.79 -14.56
N PHE A 360 -17.82 10.80 -14.35
CA PHE A 360 -16.37 10.99 -14.27
C PHE A 360 -15.65 10.61 -15.57
N SER A 361 -14.78 11.51 -16.05
CA SER A 361 -13.95 11.31 -17.23
C SER A 361 -12.71 12.20 -17.16
N LEU A 362 -11.63 11.77 -17.82
CA LEU A 362 -10.45 12.62 -18.02
C LEU A 362 -10.64 13.70 -19.08
N GLY A 363 -11.65 13.54 -19.96
CA GLY A 363 -11.92 14.49 -21.04
C GLY A 363 -12.74 15.72 -20.63
N ASN A 364 -13.13 15.83 -19.36
CA ASN A 364 -13.91 16.95 -18.84
C ASN A 364 -13.60 17.23 -17.37
N ASP A 365 -14.25 18.26 -16.81
CA ASP A 365 -14.08 18.62 -15.40
C ASP A 365 -14.76 17.65 -14.41
N SER A 366 -15.50 16.64 -14.88
CA SER A 366 -16.25 15.70 -14.05
C SER A 366 -17.15 16.38 -13.02
N LEU A 367 -17.81 17.48 -13.42
CA LEU A 367 -18.78 18.19 -12.58
C LEU A 367 -20.08 17.39 -12.55
N ILE A 368 -20.29 16.65 -11.47
CA ILE A 368 -21.46 15.80 -11.29
C ILE A 368 -22.58 16.50 -10.51
N GLY A 369 -23.83 16.07 -10.75
CA GLY A 369 -25.01 16.48 -9.99
C GLY A 369 -25.31 15.56 -8.80
N TRP A 370 -26.47 15.78 -8.19
CA TRP A 370 -26.96 14.96 -7.08
C TRP A 370 -27.26 13.51 -7.53
N GLU A 371 -27.83 13.35 -8.72
CA GLU A 371 -28.23 12.04 -9.26
C GLU A 371 -27.00 11.16 -9.52
N GLU A 372 -25.95 11.70 -10.14
CA GLU A 372 -24.69 10.99 -10.35
C GLU A 372 -23.97 10.69 -9.04
N LEU A 373 -24.06 11.56 -8.03
CA LEU A 373 -23.52 11.25 -6.69
C LEU A 373 -24.23 10.05 -6.07
N VAL A 374 -25.56 10.01 -6.10
CA VAL A 374 -26.36 8.89 -5.59
C VAL A 374 -26.02 7.60 -6.35
N GLU A 375 -25.94 7.66 -7.68
CA GLU A 375 -25.59 6.50 -8.50
C GLU A 375 -24.13 6.07 -8.27
N GLY A 376 -23.20 7.01 -8.12
CA GLY A 376 -21.81 6.72 -7.76
C GLY A 376 -21.67 6.00 -6.43
N VAL A 377 -22.44 6.41 -5.40
CA VAL A 377 -22.48 5.71 -4.11
C VAL A 377 -23.04 4.29 -4.26
N ARG A 378 -24.09 4.12 -5.08
CA ARG A 378 -24.68 2.81 -5.37
C ARG A 378 -23.69 1.90 -6.12
N PHE A 379 -22.96 2.46 -7.08
CA PHE A 379 -21.92 1.78 -7.84
C PHE A 379 -20.73 1.38 -6.96
N MET A 380 -20.35 2.20 -5.99
CA MET A 380 -19.26 1.88 -5.07
C MET A 380 -19.59 0.70 -4.15
N VAL A 381 -20.86 0.58 -3.72
CA VAL A 381 -21.31 -0.48 -2.80
C VAL A 381 -22.57 -1.17 -3.34
N PRO A 382 -22.43 -2.13 -4.27
CA PRO A 382 -23.58 -2.84 -4.82
C PRO A 382 -24.37 -3.58 -3.73
N GLY A 383 -25.70 -3.60 -3.86
CA GLY A 383 -26.61 -4.28 -2.91
C GLY A 383 -26.97 -3.46 -1.66
N LEU A 384 -26.48 -2.22 -1.53
CA LEU A 384 -26.85 -1.34 -0.44
C LEU A 384 -28.34 -0.93 -0.51
N PRO A 385 -29.09 -0.93 0.60
CA PRO A 385 -30.46 -0.41 0.62
C PRO A 385 -30.52 1.04 0.14
N ASN A 386 -31.57 1.41 -0.60
CA ASN A 386 -31.69 2.75 -1.18
C ASN A 386 -31.62 3.87 -0.13
N LEU A 387 -32.22 3.65 1.04
CA LEU A 387 -32.15 4.62 2.15
C LEU A 387 -30.70 4.86 2.61
N SER A 388 -29.88 3.82 2.64
CA SER A 388 -28.46 3.91 3.02
C SER A 388 -27.63 4.62 1.94
N VAL A 389 -27.92 4.38 0.66
CA VAL A 389 -27.30 5.11 -0.47
C VAL A 389 -27.61 6.61 -0.36
N GLN A 390 -28.89 6.95 -0.17
CA GLN A 390 -29.33 8.34 -0.02
C GLN A 390 -28.72 9.01 1.21
N ALA A 391 -28.65 8.31 2.35
CA ALA A 391 -28.04 8.82 3.57
C ALA A 391 -26.54 9.10 3.39
N ALA A 392 -25.82 8.20 2.71
CA ALA A 392 -24.41 8.40 2.39
C ALA A 392 -24.22 9.59 1.43
N ALA A 393 -24.95 9.64 0.32
CA ALA A 393 -24.91 10.77 -0.61
C ALA A 393 -25.22 12.11 0.09
N LEU A 394 -26.23 12.15 0.96
CA LEU A 394 -26.60 13.35 1.72
C LEU A 394 -25.52 13.76 2.71
N ARG A 395 -24.87 12.81 3.38
CA ARG A 395 -23.78 13.09 4.32
C ARG A 395 -22.63 13.82 3.64
N TYR A 396 -22.18 13.34 2.49
CA TYR A 396 -21.06 13.93 1.77
C TYR A 396 -21.47 15.16 0.94
N GLY A 397 -22.68 15.15 0.37
CA GLY A 397 -23.20 16.21 -0.51
C GLY A 397 -23.57 17.52 0.21
N ARG A 398 -23.70 17.52 1.54
CA ARG A 398 -23.98 18.73 2.33
C ARG A 398 -22.81 19.72 2.39
N GLU A 399 -21.61 19.31 2.02
CA GLU A 399 -20.47 20.22 2.00
C GLU A 399 -20.54 21.22 0.84
N ARG A 400 -20.18 22.48 1.09
CA ARG A 400 -20.20 23.57 0.08
C ARG A 400 -19.16 23.41 -1.05
N LYS A 401 -18.46 22.27 -1.12
CA LYS A 401 -17.41 21.96 -2.10
C LYS A 401 -17.93 21.26 -3.36
N GLY A 402 -19.23 20.94 -3.40
CA GLY A 402 -19.91 20.34 -4.56
C GLY A 402 -19.83 18.80 -4.61
N HIS A 403 -20.67 18.21 -5.46
CA HIS A 403 -20.88 16.76 -5.50
C HIS A 403 -19.66 15.97 -6.01
N ARG A 404 -18.84 16.54 -6.92
CA ARG A 404 -17.59 15.91 -7.37
C ARG A 404 -16.64 15.66 -6.19
N TRP A 405 -16.48 16.68 -5.35
CA TRP A 405 -15.69 16.57 -4.13
C TRP A 405 -16.31 15.56 -3.16
N ALA A 406 -17.63 15.60 -2.98
CA ALA A 406 -18.36 14.66 -2.13
C ALA A 406 -18.13 13.20 -2.55
N MET A 407 -18.19 12.90 -3.85
CA MET A 407 -17.93 11.55 -4.37
C MET A 407 -16.47 11.12 -4.17
N ASN A 408 -15.51 12.03 -4.40
CA ASN A 408 -14.10 11.77 -4.10
C ASN A 408 -13.88 11.41 -2.62
N GLN A 409 -14.49 12.16 -1.71
CA GLN A 409 -14.38 11.84 -0.28
C GLN A 409 -15.06 10.54 0.08
N ALA A 410 -16.26 10.27 -0.44
CA ALA A 410 -16.96 9.02 -0.19
C ALA A 410 -16.12 7.81 -0.63
N ALA A 411 -15.50 7.88 -1.82
CA ALA A 411 -14.59 6.86 -2.32
C ALA A 411 -13.31 6.73 -1.49
N SER A 412 -12.67 7.86 -1.15
CA SER A 412 -11.46 7.88 -0.31
C SER A 412 -11.71 7.26 1.06
N ASP A 413 -12.83 7.60 1.68
CA ASP A 413 -13.23 7.15 3.00
C ASP A 413 -13.53 5.66 3.02
N TYR A 414 -14.39 5.20 2.11
CA TYR A 414 -14.85 3.82 2.07
C TYR A 414 -13.75 2.84 1.66
N LEU A 415 -12.94 3.20 0.64
CA LEU A 415 -11.97 2.28 0.06
C LEU A 415 -10.66 2.24 0.85
N PHE A 416 -10.24 3.33 1.48
CA PHE A 416 -8.89 3.44 2.06
C PHE A 416 -8.90 3.86 3.53
N LEU A 417 -9.52 5.00 3.84
CA LEU A 417 -9.34 5.64 5.13
C LEU A 417 -10.09 4.97 6.28
N CYS A 418 -11.37 4.59 6.11
CA CYS A 418 -12.10 3.87 7.17
C CYS A 418 -11.47 2.48 7.44
N PRO A 419 -11.12 1.63 6.44
CA PRO A 419 -10.42 0.37 6.70
C PRO A 419 -9.09 0.56 7.43
N MET A 420 -8.29 1.56 7.05
CA MET A 420 -7.04 1.88 7.74
C MET A 420 -7.28 2.30 9.19
N THR A 421 -8.29 3.14 9.43
CA THR A 421 -8.63 3.61 10.78
C THR A 421 -9.15 2.46 11.65
N GLU A 422 -9.91 1.53 11.07
CA GLU A 422 -10.35 0.30 11.74
C GLU A 422 -9.14 -0.53 12.17
N LEU A 423 -8.22 -0.84 11.24
CA LEU A 423 -6.98 -1.56 11.53
C LEU A 423 -6.18 -0.87 12.65
N ALA A 424 -5.93 0.44 12.51
CA ALA A 424 -5.20 1.23 13.50
C ALA A 424 -5.88 1.17 14.87
N GLY A 425 -7.22 1.21 14.93
CA GLY A 425 -7.97 1.08 16.17
C GLY A 425 -7.77 -0.28 16.86
N HIS A 426 -7.67 -1.38 16.11
CA HIS A 426 -7.35 -2.70 16.66
C HIS A 426 -5.89 -2.78 17.14
N LEU A 427 -4.96 -2.27 16.34
CA LEU A 427 -3.52 -2.27 16.66
C LEU A 427 -3.18 -1.44 17.90
N VAL A 428 -3.75 -0.23 18.03
CA VAL A 428 -3.55 0.64 19.20
C VAL A 428 -4.09 -0.03 20.46
N LYS A 429 -5.27 -0.66 20.40
CA LYS A 429 -5.82 -1.41 21.53
C LYS A 429 -4.96 -2.60 21.94
N ALA A 430 -4.28 -3.22 20.98
CA ALA A 430 -3.31 -4.27 21.23
C ALA A 430 -1.97 -3.73 21.78
N GLY A 431 -1.78 -2.41 21.91
CA GLY A 431 -0.53 -1.81 22.41
C GLY A 431 0.52 -1.54 21.34
N THR A 432 0.15 -1.58 20.06
CA THR A 432 1.06 -1.34 18.94
C THR A 432 1.41 0.15 18.80
N PRO A 433 2.70 0.53 18.72
CA PRO A 433 3.09 1.89 18.35
C PRO A 433 2.67 2.20 16.91
N MET A 434 1.78 3.18 16.75
CA MET A 434 1.30 3.64 15.44
C MET A 434 1.84 5.03 15.13
N TYR A 435 2.27 5.22 13.88
CA TYR A 435 2.60 6.50 13.28
C TYR A 435 1.70 6.70 12.07
N VAL A 436 1.00 7.83 12.01
CA VAL A 436 0.04 8.10 10.94
C VAL A 436 0.49 9.32 10.15
N TYR A 437 0.42 9.27 8.82
CA TYR A 437 0.65 10.40 7.93
C TYR A 437 -0.55 10.69 7.00
N PHE A 438 -0.60 11.92 6.50
CA PHE A 438 -1.54 12.36 5.48
C PHE A 438 -0.78 13.15 4.41
N PHE A 439 -0.72 12.63 3.19
CA PHE A 439 0.07 13.21 2.10
C PHE A 439 -0.81 14.06 1.18
N ALA A 440 -0.61 15.38 1.20
CA ALA A 440 -1.45 16.33 0.47
C ALA A 440 -0.75 17.07 -0.68
N GLN A 441 0.53 16.80 -0.91
CA GLN A 441 1.27 17.44 -1.99
C GLN A 441 0.84 16.87 -3.34
N ARG A 442 0.40 17.74 -4.24
CA ARG A 442 0.25 17.42 -5.65
C ARG A 442 1.57 17.73 -6.36
N SER A 443 2.09 16.80 -7.15
CA SER A 443 3.29 17.07 -7.94
C SER A 443 3.04 18.19 -8.94
N SER A 444 4.00 19.09 -9.06
CA SER A 444 4.01 20.13 -10.08
C SER A 444 4.08 19.57 -11.50
N GLY A 445 4.62 18.35 -11.67
CA GLY A 445 4.68 17.61 -12.94
C GLY A 445 3.44 16.75 -13.24
N SER A 446 2.41 16.79 -12.37
CA SER A 446 1.29 15.86 -12.45
C SER A 446 0.45 16.03 -13.71
N LEU A 447 0.34 14.95 -14.49
CA LEU A 447 -0.47 14.86 -15.71
C LEU A 447 -1.97 14.66 -15.45
N TRP A 448 -2.37 14.44 -14.20
CA TRP A 448 -3.77 14.30 -13.82
C TRP A 448 -4.50 15.65 -13.88
N PRO A 449 -5.80 15.70 -14.24
CA PRO A 449 -6.60 16.91 -14.08
C PRO A 449 -6.47 17.55 -12.69
N HIS A 450 -6.43 18.89 -12.63
CA HIS A 450 -6.17 19.63 -11.39
C HIS A 450 -7.15 19.27 -10.26
N TRP A 451 -8.42 18.99 -10.59
CA TRP A 451 -9.43 18.62 -9.61
C TRP A 451 -9.14 17.33 -8.84
N MET A 452 -8.29 16.45 -9.39
CA MET A 452 -7.95 15.17 -8.77
C MET A 452 -7.00 15.31 -7.58
N GLY A 453 -6.33 16.47 -7.43
CA GLY A 453 -5.48 16.78 -6.29
C GLY A 453 -4.27 15.85 -6.14
N ALA A 454 -3.98 15.46 -4.89
CA ALA A 454 -2.94 14.49 -4.56
C ALA A 454 -3.52 13.08 -4.62
N VAL A 455 -3.46 12.48 -5.81
CA VAL A 455 -4.09 11.20 -6.14
C VAL A 455 -3.46 10.01 -5.39
N HIS A 456 -4.12 8.87 -5.39
CA HIS A 456 -3.54 7.59 -4.94
C HIS A 456 -2.15 7.39 -5.57
N THR A 457 -1.15 6.92 -4.79
CA THR A 457 0.27 6.67 -5.16
C THR A 457 1.19 7.90 -5.29
N THR A 458 0.68 9.13 -5.24
CA THR A 458 1.50 10.31 -5.57
C THR A 458 2.70 10.53 -4.65
N GLU A 459 2.68 9.97 -3.43
CA GLU A 459 3.77 10.07 -2.45
C GLU A 459 5.00 9.25 -2.85
N LEU A 460 4.85 8.27 -3.74
CA LEU A 460 5.94 7.34 -4.09
C LEU A 460 7.10 8.03 -4.81
N LEU A 461 6.81 9.01 -5.69
CA LEU A 461 7.82 9.84 -6.34
C LEU A 461 8.74 10.54 -5.33
N TYR A 462 8.17 10.97 -4.21
CA TYR A 462 8.90 11.64 -3.14
C TYR A 462 9.64 10.64 -2.24
N LEU A 463 9.03 9.49 -1.96
CA LEU A 463 9.58 8.45 -1.08
C LEU A 463 10.80 7.77 -1.69
N PHE A 464 10.80 7.51 -3.00
CA PHE A 464 11.93 6.88 -3.68
C PHE A 464 12.96 7.89 -4.18
N GLY A 465 12.69 9.20 -4.10
CA GLY A 465 13.56 10.23 -4.68
C GLY A 465 13.55 10.23 -6.21
N THR A 466 12.51 9.65 -6.81
CA THR A 466 12.35 9.40 -8.24
C THR A 466 11.45 10.43 -8.91
N LEU A 467 11.48 11.68 -8.44
CA LEU A 467 10.66 12.77 -9.00
C LEU A 467 10.75 12.78 -10.53
N ALA A 468 11.96 12.66 -11.09
CA ALA A 468 12.25 12.59 -12.54
C ALA A 468 11.51 11.49 -13.34
N SER A 469 10.98 10.47 -12.67
CA SER A 469 10.18 9.42 -13.33
C SER A 469 8.79 9.90 -13.76
N GLU A 470 8.30 11.02 -13.24
CA GLU A 470 7.06 11.63 -13.72
C GLU A 470 7.30 12.29 -15.08
N ARG A 471 6.96 11.57 -16.15
CA ARG A 471 7.19 12.00 -17.53
C ARG A 471 6.11 12.99 -17.98
N GLY A 472 6.27 14.27 -17.66
CA GLY A 472 5.54 15.41 -18.24
C GLY A 472 6.46 16.32 -19.07
N ALA A 473 5.92 16.99 -20.10
CA ALA A 473 6.71 17.81 -21.03
C ALA A 473 7.53 18.89 -20.30
N ASN A 474 8.86 18.88 -20.50
CA ASN A 474 9.80 19.94 -20.10
C ASN A 474 9.68 20.45 -18.65
N HIS A 475 9.34 19.57 -17.70
CA HIS A 475 9.09 19.96 -16.32
C HIS A 475 10.32 19.82 -15.43
N THR A 476 10.61 20.87 -14.66
CA THR A 476 11.63 20.87 -13.60
C THR A 476 10.93 20.93 -12.23
N TYR A 477 11.18 19.93 -11.38
CA TYR A 477 10.67 19.90 -10.01
C TYR A 477 11.17 21.10 -9.21
N THR A 478 10.31 21.59 -8.31
CA THR A 478 10.65 22.73 -7.46
C THR A 478 11.62 22.33 -6.36
N GLU A 479 12.41 23.28 -5.85
CA GLU A 479 13.27 23.05 -4.68
C GLU A 479 12.47 22.57 -3.46
N ALA A 480 11.23 23.04 -3.31
CA ALA A 480 10.32 22.61 -2.25
C ALA A 480 9.94 21.12 -2.36
N GLU A 481 9.76 20.60 -3.58
CA GLU A 481 9.48 19.19 -3.82
C GLU A 481 10.70 18.30 -3.56
N VAL A 482 11.89 18.77 -3.96
CA VAL A 482 13.16 18.10 -3.63
C VAL A 482 13.36 18.05 -2.12
N ALA A 483 13.12 19.17 -1.41
CA ALA A 483 13.19 19.22 0.04
C ALA A 483 12.15 18.30 0.72
N LEU A 484 10.92 18.23 0.18
CA LEU A 484 9.90 17.32 0.66
C LEU A 484 10.31 15.85 0.47
N SER A 485 10.86 15.51 -0.71
CA SER A 485 11.35 14.16 -1.00
C SER A 485 12.45 13.75 -0.02
N ARG A 486 13.46 14.61 0.22
CA ARG A 486 14.51 14.37 1.23
C ARG A 486 13.92 14.12 2.62
N ARG A 487 12.93 14.93 3.04
CA ARG A 487 12.25 14.72 4.33
C ARG A 487 11.51 13.38 4.40
N LEU A 488 10.80 13.01 3.33
CA LEU A 488 10.04 11.76 3.30
C LEU A 488 10.94 10.53 3.36
N MET A 489 12.02 10.53 2.58
CA MET A 489 13.08 9.50 2.66
C MET A 489 13.62 9.39 4.08
N ARG A 490 13.94 10.52 4.72
CA ARG A 490 14.43 10.56 6.10
C ARG A 490 13.47 9.94 7.09
N TYR A 491 12.18 10.25 6.97
CA TYR A 491 11.14 9.73 7.85
C TYR A 491 11.01 8.21 7.78
N TRP A 492 11.02 7.64 6.56
CA TRP A 492 10.98 6.19 6.39
C TRP A 492 12.24 5.52 6.94
N ALA A 493 13.41 6.09 6.66
CA ALA A 493 14.67 5.53 7.15
C ALA A 493 14.80 5.61 8.68
N GLU A 494 14.40 6.72 9.31
CA GLU A 494 14.44 6.84 10.77
C GLU A 494 13.44 5.92 11.46
N PHE A 495 12.26 5.74 10.87
CA PHE A 495 11.31 4.71 11.33
C PHE A 495 11.93 3.31 11.25
N ALA A 496 12.61 2.98 10.14
CA ALA A 496 13.31 1.70 9.98
C ALA A 496 14.47 1.52 10.98
N ARG A 497 15.16 2.59 11.39
CA ARG A 497 16.30 2.57 12.33
C ARG A 497 15.92 2.40 13.82
N ASN A 498 14.63 2.33 14.17
CA ASN A 498 14.13 2.24 15.56
C ASN A 498 14.06 3.58 16.31
N LYS A 499 14.19 4.74 15.67
CA LYS A 499 14.03 6.00 16.39
C LYS A 499 12.54 6.32 16.53
N ILE A 500 12.11 6.70 17.74
CA ILE A 500 10.81 7.33 17.94
C ILE A 500 10.79 8.54 17.02
N LEU A 501 9.88 8.55 16.04
CA LEU A 501 9.63 9.72 15.22
C LEU A 501 9.05 10.81 16.14
N VAL A 502 9.91 11.66 16.69
CA VAL A 502 9.50 12.91 17.35
C VAL A 502 9.54 13.98 16.28
N ILE A 503 8.39 14.27 15.68
CA ILE A 503 8.23 15.40 14.77
C ILE A 503 7.09 16.25 15.32
N GLY A 504 7.42 17.47 15.72
CA GLY A 504 6.50 18.38 16.40
C GLY A 504 5.48 19.02 15.46
N CYS A 505 4.19 18.82 15.74
CA CYS A 505 3.09 19.77 15.49
C CYS A 505 1.88 19.39 16.37
N PRO A 506 1.03 20.34 16.86
CA PRO A 506 0.05 20.06 17.90
C PRO A 506 -1.06 19.11 17.45
N TRP A 507 -1.26 18.06 18.26
CA TRP A 507 -2.26 16.99 18.24
C TRP A 507 -3.73 17.43 18.00
N SER A 508 -4.06 18.72 18.11
CA SER A 508 -5.44 19.25 18.14
C SER A 508 -6.17 19.24 16.78
N LYS A 509 -5.52 19.58 15.66
CA LYS A 509 -6.14 19.55 14.32
C LYS A 509 -6.32 18.13 13.79
N MET A 510 -5.35 17.26 14.08
CA MET A 510 -5.39 15.84 13.73
C MET A 510 -6.46 15.11 14.55
N LEU A 511 -6.67 15.46 15.83
CA LEU A 511 -7.79 14.98 16.64
C LEU A 511 -9.16 15.35 16.06
N ALA A 512 -9.35 16.51 15.44
CA ALA A 512 -10.65 16.86 14.86
C ALA A 512 -10.99 15.97 13.66
N LYS A 513 -10.01 15.69 12.78
CA LYS A 513 -10.14 14.72 11.69
C LYS A 513 -10.25 13.29 12.23
N ILE A 514 -9.39 12.86 13.17
CA ILE A 514 -9.41 11.53 13.78
C ILE A 514 -10.70 11.28 14.59
N ARG A 515 -11.26 12.29 15.29
CA ARG A 515 -12.58 12.19 15.95
C ARG A 515 -13.71 12.06 14.91
N ALA A 516 -13.62 12.74 13.78
CA ALA A 516 -14.51 12.50 12.64
C ALA A 516 -14.30 11.11 12.00
N LEU A 517 -13.08 10.55 12.06
CA LEU A 517 -12.70 9.23 11.52
C LEU A 517 -13.08 8.06 12.43
N LEU A 518 -13.04 8.24 13.75
CA LEU A 518 -13.52 7.26 14.74
C LEU A 518 -15.05 7.12 14.71
N SER A 519 -15.76 8.05 14.04
CA SER A 519 -17.19 7.91 13.70
C SER A 519 -17.47 6.78 12.70
N CYS A 520 -16.47 6.23 11.98
CA CYS A 520 -16.66 5.02 11.16
C CYS A 520 -17.14 3.82 12.02
N ARG A 521 -16.90 3.83 13.35
CA ARG A 521 -17.35 2.78 14.29
C ARG A 521 -18.84 2.84 14.61
N ALA A 522 -19.48 4.00 14.46
CA ALA A 522 -20.95 4.05 14.44
C ALA A 522 -21.49 3.47 13.11
N GLY A 523 -20.65 3.51 12.06
CA GLY A 523 -20.83 3.03 10.68
C GLY A 523 -20.91 1.51 10.47
N SER A 524 -20.26 0.70 11.30
CA SER A 524 -20.31 -0.77 11.16
C SER A 524 -21.71 -1.34 11.48
N SER A 525 -22.55 -0.56 12.16
CA SER A 525 -23.98 -0.80 12.33
C SER A 525 -24.88 -0.17 11.26
N PHE A 526 -24.36 0.64 10.31
CA PHE A 526 -25.18 1.28 9.25
C PHE A 526 -25.62 0.31 8.14
N PHE A 527 -24.98 -0.84 8.02
CA PHE A 527 -25.24 -1.83 6.96
C PHE A 527 -25.72 -3.19 7.49
N ALA A 528 -25.99 -3.29 8.79
CA ALA A 528 -26.69 -4.45 9.35
C ALA A 528 -28.19 -4.33 9.06
N THR A 529 -28.77 -5.37 8.46
CA THR A 529 -30.22 -5.54 8.34
C THR A 529 -30.85 -5.60 9.73
N PRO A 530 -31.97 -4.90 10.01
CA PRO A 530 -32.67 -5.08 11.28
C PRO A 530 -33.38 -6.44 11.26
N SER A 531 -32.81 -7.45 11.92
CA SER A 531 -33.56 -8.66 12.26
C SER A 531 -34.58 -8.30 13.34
N CYS A 532 -35.86 -8.23 12.96
CA CYS A 532 -36.96 -8.02 13.88
C CYS A 532 -37.14 -9.29 14.74
N GLN A 533 -36.64 -9.28 15.98
CA GLN A 533 -36.97 -10.30 16.97
C GLN A 533 -37.83 -9.69 18.08
N THR A 534 -39.09 -10.10 18.07
CA THR A 534 -40.09 -9.90 19.11
C THR A 534 -39.63 -10.56 20.41
N LYS A 535 -39.26 -9.76 21.41
CA LYS A 535 -38.97 -10.27 22.76
C LYS A 535 -40.26 -10.72 23.46
N LYS A 536 -40.54 -12.02 23.43
CA LYS A 536 -41.38 -12.69 24.44
C LYS A 536 -40.65 -12.65 25.80
N LYS A 537 -41.20 -11.97 26.80
CA LYS A 537 -40.81 -12.09 28.21
C LYS A 537 -41.58 -13.25 28.87
N LYS A 538 -40.87 -14.21 29.46
CA LYS A 538 -41.36 -15.20 30.44
C LYS A 538 -40.69 -14.87 31.80
N SER A 539 -41.48 -14.41 32.79
CA SER A 539 -41.94 -15.15 34.00
C SER A 539 -40.88 -15.18 35.13
N ARG A 540 -41.10 -14.63 36.33
CA ARG A 540 -41.88 -15.14 37.51
C ARG A 540 -41.66 -14.19 38.74
N PRO A 541 -42.29 -14.35 39.94
CA PRO A 541 -43.73 -14.28 40.26
C PRO A 541 -44.09 -13.53 41.60
N GLU A 542 -45.41 -13.45 41.91
CA GLU A 542 -46.10 -13.15 43.20
C GLU A 542 -46.11 -11.70 43.76
N LEU A 543 -47.16 -11.09 44.36
CA LEU A 543 -48.66 -11.15 44.54
C LEU A 543 -48.99 -9.96 45.55
N PRO A 544 -50.23 -9.62 45.96
CA PRO A 544 -51.41 -9.10 45.25
C PRO A 544 -51.96 -7.73 45.77
N GLU A 545 -53.03 -7.26 45.11
CA GLU A 545 -54.20 -6.49 45.61
C GLU A 545 -54.52 -5.06 45.09
N GLN A 546 -55.76 -5.00 44.54
CA GLN A 546 -56.82 -3.99 44.67
C GLN A 546 -56.90 -2.72 43.76
N ASN A 547 -57.84 -2.83 42.81
CA ASN A 547 -59.03 -1.99 42.57
C ASN A 547 -58.97 -0.53 42.00
N LYS A 548 -59.74 -0.39 40.91
CA LYS A 548 -60.71 0.68 40.54
C LYS A 548 -60.32 1.86 39.61
N LYS A 549 -61.05 1.87 38.48
CA LYS A 549 -61.84 2.97 37.84
C LYS A 549 -61.19 3.96 36.84
N THR A 550 -61.55 3.72 35.56
CA THR A 550 -62.19 4.63 34.57
C THR A 550 -61.80 6.12 34.50
N LYS A 551 -61.33 6.58 33.32
CA LYS A 551 -61.99 7.59 32.44
C LYS A 551 -61.18 7.86 31.15
N LYS A 552 -61.88 7.91 30.01
CA LYS A 552 -61.53 8.54 28.71
C LYS A 552 -62.52 9.71 28.51
N PRO A 553 -62.45 10.60 27.49
CA PRO A 553 -61.36 11.02 26.59
C PRO A 553 -61.33 12.57 26.33
N ARG A 554 -60.56 13.02 25.31
CA ARG A 554 -60.81 14.15 24.34
C ARG A 554 -60.01 15.49 24.50
N PRO A 555 -59.87 16.30 23.41
CA PRO A 555 -58.58 16.76 22.81
C PRO A 555 -58.45 18.32 22.74
N LEU A 556 -57.63 18.85 21.79
CA LEU A 556 -57.43 20.28 21.34
C LEU A 556 -56.08 20.88 21.83
N LYS A 557 -55.36 21.80 21.16
CA LYS A 557 -55.31 22.45 19.83
C LYS A 557 -53.98 23.24 19.76
N CYS A 558 -53.51 23.56 18.56
CA CYS A 558 -52.41 24.50 18.29
C CYS A 558 -52.76 25.95 18.69
N VAL A 559 -51.77 26.76 19.13
CA VAL A 559 -51.76 28.24 19.03
C VAL A 559 -50.31 28.75 18.89
N ASN A 560 -50.13 29.75 18.02
CA ASN A 560 -48.97 30.61 17.83
C ASN A 560 -49.41 32.06 18.17
N PRO A 561 -48.58 32.88 18.82
CA PRO A 561 -48.36 34.29 18.38
C PRO A 561 -46.86 34.68 18.52
N GLY A 562 -46.25 35.64 17.84
CA GLY A 562 -46.68 36.95 17.32
C GLY A 562 -45.73 38.04 17.89
N MET A 563 -45.11 38.84 17.00
CA MET A 563 -44.05 39.86 17.20
C MET A 563 -44.40 41.07 18.10
N VAL A 564 -43.37 41.74 18.66
CA VAL A 564 -43.25 43.23 18.85
C VAL A 564 -41.74 43.62 18.84
N GLY A 565 -41.37 44.78 18.28
CA GLY A 565 -39.97 45.26 18.14
C GLY A 565 -39.64 46.67 18.69
N MET A 566 -38.31 46.90 18.86
CA MET A 566 -37.45 48.11 18.73
C MET A 566 -37.73 49.42 19.53
N PRO A 567 -36.71 50.25 19.94
CA PRO A 567 -35.87 51.09 19.02
C PRO A 567 -34.39 51.39 19.55
N PRO A 568 -33.60 52.42 19.08
CA PRO A 568 -32.35 52.21 18.28
C PRO A 568 -31.10 53.12 18.59
N LEU A 569 -30.05 53.01 17.74
CA LEU A 569 -28.89 53.94 17.44
C LEU A 569 -27.72 54.02 18.48
N GLN A 570 -26.42 54.12 18.12
CA GLN A 570 -25.78 55.03 17.16
C GLN A 570 -24.34 54.59 16.73
N MET A 571 -23.88 55.16 15.60
CA MET A 571 -22.69 54.92 14.77
C MET A 571 -21.29 55.15 15.38
N CYS A 572 -20.27 54.53 14.78
CA CYS A 572 -19.04 55.23 14.34
C CYS A 572 -18.47 54.63 13.04
N ARG A 573 -18.18 55.51 12.07
CA ARG A 573 -17.56 55.27 10.74
C ARG A 573 -16.06 55.60 10.77
N SER A 574 -15.32 55.12 9.75
CA SER A 574 -14.11 55.70 9.09
C SER A 574 -12.87 54.80 9.18
N LYS A 575 -11.99 54.57 8.17
CA LYS A 575 -11.85 54.86 6.72
C LYS A 575 -10.57 54.09 6.23
N HIS A 576 -10.48 53.82 4.91
CA HIS A 576 -9.28 53.40 4.12
C HIS A 576 -8.79 51.94 4.36
N VAL A 577 -8.46 51.08 3.38
CA VAL A 577 -7.71 51.21 2.10
C VAL A 577 -8.16 50.10 1.09
N LEU A 578 -7.96 50.35 -0.21
CA LEU A 578 -8.12 49.46 -1.38
C LEU A 578 -7.22 48.19 -1.37
N PRO A 579 -7.35 47.24 -2.33
CA PRO A 579 -7.06 45.82 -2.15
C PRO A 579 -5.59 45.45 -2.33
N LEU A 580 -5.11 44.50 -1.53
CA LEU A 580 -3.86 43.78 -1.76
C LEU A 580 -4.20 42.34 -2.15
N LEU A 581 -4.02 42.06 -3.45
CA LEU A 581 -3.73 40.72 -3.95
C LEU A 581 -2.50 40.18 -3.24
N VAL A 582 -2.64 39.06 -2.52
CA VAL A 582 -1.49 38.22 -2.14
C VAL A 582 -1.86 36.75 -2.37
N PRO A 583 -1.20 36.06 -3.33
CA PRO A 583 -1.22 34.62 -3.47
C PRO A 583 -0.25 33.99 -2.45
N GLY A 584 -0.63 32.87 -1.81
CA GLY A 584 0.29 32.20 -0.88
C GLY A 584 -0.36 31.15 0.00
N ALA A 585 -0.62 29.96 -0.56
CA ALA A 585 -0.60 28.74 0.24
C ALA A 585 0.86 28.29 0.33
N GLY A 586 1.44 28.30 1.54
CA GLY A 586 2.79 27.78 1.79
C GLY A 586 2.89 26.27 1.52
N PRO A 587 4.12 25.73 1.39
CA PRO A 587 4.34 24.35 0.98
C PRO A 587 3.93 23.35 2.07
N ALA A 588 3.55 22.14 1.62
CA ALA A 588 2.95 21.06 2.39
C ALA A 588 3.59 20.74 3.76
N GLU A 589 2.75 20.61 4.78
CA GLU A 589 3.08 20.04 6.10
C GLU A 589 2.71 18.55 6.11
N LEU A 590 3.68 17.68 6.43
CA LEU A 590 3.44 16.28 6.78
C LEU A 590 3.23 16.18 8.29
N PHE A 591 2.07 15.69 8.72
CA PHE A 591 1.80 15.43 10.14
C PHE A 591 2.12 13.96 10.43
N MET A 592 3.15 13.70 11.22
CA MET A 592 3.41 12.37 11.79
C MET A 592 3.27 12.47 13.30
N VAL A 593 2.46 11.60 13.90
CA VAL A 593 2.35 11.57 15.35
C VAL A 593 2.55 10.17 15.90
N GLY A 594 3.39 10.05 16.93
CA GLY A 594 3.57 8.86 17.75
C GLY A 594 3.23 9.15 19.22
N GLY A 595 2.58 8.20 19.87
CA GLY A 595 2.28 8.25 21.32
C GLY A 595 1.46 7.04 21.79
N LYS A 596 1.66 6.61 23.05
CA LYS A 596 0.76 5.65 23.73
C LYS A 596 -0.58 6.35 24.01
N VAL A 597 -1.68 5.76 23.58
CA VAL A 597 -3.03 6.31 23.78
C VAL A 597 -3.65 5.68 25.02
N ASP A 598 -3.90 6.48 26.06
CA ASP A 598 -4.55 6.05 27.30
C ASP A 598 -6.08 6.05 27.16
N CYS A 599 -6.75 4.99 27.59
CA CYS A 599 -8.13 4.67 27.21
C CYS A 599 -9.23 5.23 28.12
N MET A 600 -8.91 5.99 29.17
CA MET A 600 -9.89 6.43 30.16
C MET A 600 -10.18 7.93 30.06
N SER A 601 -11.13 8.33 29.21
CA SER A 601 -11.95 9.56 29.33
C SER A 601 -12.86 9.72 28.11
N TRP A 602 -14.04 9.11 28.10
CA TRP A 602 -15.07 9.40 27.10
C TRP A 602 -16.43 9.57 27.80
N VAL A 603 -16.76 10.82 28.16
CA VAL A 603 -18.12 11.26 28.46
C VAL A 603 -18.40 12.49 27.60
N PHE A 604 -19.59 12.50 27.00
CA PHE A 604 -20.18 13.53 26.15
C PHE A 604 -19.83 14.96 26.55
N LEU A 605 -19.55 15.81 25.55
CA LEU A 605 -19.97 17.22 25.53
C LEU A 605 -19.89 17.76 24.08
N TRP A 606 -21.03 18.22 23.57
CA TRP A 606 -21.12 19.12 22.42
C TRP A 606 -20.33 20.41 22.67
N TRP A 607 -19.92 21.14 21.63
CA TRP A 607 -19.93 22.63 21.60
C TRP A 607 -19.61 23.21 20.21
N ASN A 608 -20.06 24.45 20.03
CA ASN A 608 -20.28 25.25 18.82
C ASN A 608 -18.98 26.01 18.39
N PRO A 609 -18.63 26.15 17.09
CA PRO A 609 -17.35 26.73 16.68
C PRO A 609 -17.48 28.23 16.34
N VAL A 610 -17.27 29.12 17.32
CA VAL A 610 -17.03 30.56 17.04
C VAL A 610 -15.86 31.15 17.86
N ASP A 611 -15.45 30.62 19.01
CA ASP A 611 -14.51 31.34 19.90
C ASP A 611 -13.05 30.83 19.91
N LEU A 612 -12.38 30.71 18.76
CA LEU A 612 -10.97 30.26 18.71
C LEU A 612 -10.07 31.08 17.77
N GLN A 613 -10.29 32.40 17.68
CA GLN A 613 -9.46 33.31 16.87
C GLN A 613 -8.46 34.20 17.64
N ASN A 614 -8.37 34.13 18.98
CA ASN A 614 -7.55 35.07 19.76
C ASN A 614 -6.45 34.45 20.66
N MET A 615 -5.74 33.40 20.21
CA MET A 615 -4.59 32.88 20.98
C MET A 615 -3.33 32.56 20.16
N CYS A 616 -3.07 33.30 19.07
CA CYS A 616 -1.79 33.24 18.32
C CYS A 616 -1.00 34.56 18.40
N ALA A 617 -0.83 35.10 19.61
CA ALA A 617 0.22 36.08 19.89
C ALA A 617 0.96 35.65 21.15
N LYS A 618 2.24 35.27 20.96
CA LYS A 618 3.23 34.76 21.93
C LYS A 618 3.27 33.24 22.14
N SER A 619 4.05 32.56 21.29
CA SER A 619 5.03 31.53 21.67
C SER A 619 5.85 31.14 20.45
#